data_AF-A0A538A9J2-F1
#
_entry.id   AF-A0A538A9J2-F1
#
_cell.length_a   1.000
_cell.length_b   1.000
_cell.length_c   1.000
_cell.angle_alpha   90.00
_cell.angle_beta   90.00
_cell.angle_gamma   90.00
#
_symmetry.space_group_name_H-M   'P 1'
#
loop_
_entity.id
_entity.type
_entity.pdbx_description
1 polymer ?
#
loop_
_entity_poly.entity_id
_entity_poly.type
_entity_poly.pdbx_seq_one_letter_code
_entity_poly.pdbx_strand_id
1 'polypeptide(L)'
;MTFDREGPLSSESEQELMRQLVAGEEDAIRALYTRFGRSVYTVGLRLLGSAESAEELTQDVFLAAWRKAARFDAERGRLSTWLMAIAHNMAVDRLRHERGAGRPPLVLVDELPEPDPTDEEDALVQ
;
A
#
# COMPACT_ATOMS: atom_id res chain seq x y z
N MET A 1 -3.25 10.52 13.23
CA MET A 1 -2.11 10.08 12.38
C MET A 1 -2.43 10.49 10.94
N THR A 2 -2.29 11.78 10.62
CA THR A 2 -2.83 12.35 9.37
C THR A 2 -1.72 12.45 8.35
N PHE A 3 -1.55 11.40 7.54
CA PHE A 3 -0.55 11.33 6.47
C PHE A 3 -1.24 11.33 5.11
N ASP A 4 -1.87 12.46 4.79
CA ASP A 4 -2.16 12.91 3.42
C ASP A 4 -2.34 14.43 3.51
N ARG A 5 -1.44 15.23 2.90
CA ARG A 5 -1.60 16.70 2.88
C ARG A 5 -2.62 17.15 1.85
N GLU A 6 -3.03 16.24 0.97
CA GLU A 6 -4.14 16.39 0.05
C GLU A 6 -5.34 15.67 0.63
N GLY A 7 -6.50 16.32 0.69
CA GLY A 7 -7.73 15.71 1.19
C GLY A 7 -8.06 14.40 0.44
N PRO A 8 -8.84 13.50 1.06
CA PRO A 8 -9.15 12.20 0.49
C PRO A 8 -9.72 12.33 -0.93
N LEU A 9 -9.24 11.51 -1.86
CA LEU A 9 -9.84 11.40 -3.20
C LEU A 9 -11.29 10.89 -3.07
N SER A 10 -12.16 11.21 -4.03
CA SER A 10 -13.43 10.49 -4.13
C SER A 10 -13.18 9.06 -4.60
N SER A 11 -14.09 8.13 -4.27
CA SER A 11 -14.00 6.75 -4.77
C SER A 11 -13.92 6.70 -6.30
N GLU A 12 -14.65 7.58 -7.00
CA GLU A 12 -14.58 7.70 -8.46
C GLU A 12 -13.19 8.11 -8.96
N SER A 13 -12.54 9.08 -8.30
CA SER A 13 -11.18 9.50 -8.65
C SER A 13 -10.13 8.42 -8.32
N GLU A 14 -10.29 7.69 -7.21
CA GLU A 14 -9.44 6.54 -6.89
C GLU A 14 -9.59 5.44 -7.95
N GLN A 15 -10.82 5.13 -8.36
CA GLN A 15 -11.08 4.14 -9.40
C GLN A 15 -10.49 4.56 -10.73
N GLU A 16 -10.61 5.83 -11.12
CA GLU A 16 -10.04 6.35 -12.37
C GLU A 16 -8.52 6.29 -12.37
N LEU A 17 -7.87 6.72 -11.28
CA LEU A 17 -6.42 6.61 -11.13
C LEU A 17 -5.93 5.17 -11.31
N MET A 18 -6.66 4.21 -10.75
CA MET A 18 -6.33 2.79 -10.85
C MET A 18 -6.63 2.22 -12.25
N ARG A 19 -7.65 2.71 -12.96
CA ARG A 19 -7.89 2.38 -14.38
C ARG A 19 -6.74 2.82 -15.27
N GLN A 20 -6.27 4.06 -15.10
CA GLN A 20 -5.11 4.59 -15.86
C GLN A 20 -3.83 3.80 -15.57
N LEU A 21 -3.65 3.38 -14.31
CA LEU A 21 -2.54 2.54 -13.91
C LEU A 21 -2.57 1.16 -14.61
N VAL A 22 -3.76 0.55 -14.76
CA VAL A 22 -3.95 -0.69 -15.53
C VAL A 22 -3.68 -0.47 -17.03
N ALA A 23 -4.05 0.68 -17.58
CA ALA A 23 -3.76 1.05 -18.96
C ALA A 23 -2.26 1.30 -19.23
N GLY A 24 -1.44 1.36 -18.18
CA GLY A 24 0.01 1.59 -18.29
C GLY A 24 0.38 3.05 -18.48
N GLU A 25 -0.51 3.98 -18.11
CA GLU A 25 -0.23 5.40 -18.18
C GLU A 25 0.83 5.81 -17.15
N GLU A 26 1.93 6.40 -17.61
CA GLU A 26 3.07 6.78 -16.76
C GLU A 26 2.68 7.84 -15.70
N ASP A 27 1.74 8.72 -16.06
CA ASP A 27 1.26 9.76 -15.14
C ASP A 27 0.47 9.17 -13.96
N ALA A 28 -0.21 8.03 -14.15
CA ALA A 28 -0.96 7.37 -13.09
C ALA A 28 -0.04 6.81 -11.99
N ILE A 29 1.04 6.12 -12.37
CA ILE A 29 2.03 5.63 -11.40
C ILE A 29 2.76 6.79 -10.71
N ARG A 30 3.05 7.87 -11.45
CA ARG A 30 3.66 9.08 -10.89
C ARG A 30 2.74 9.77 -9.87
N ALA A 31 1.45 9.88 -10.17
CA ALA A 31 0.46 10.44 -9.26
C ALA A 31 0.32 9.58 -7.99
N LEU A 32 0.22 8.26 -8.15
CA LEU A 32 0.16 7.31 -7.04
C LEU A 32 1.40 7.44 -6.14
N TYR A 33 2.60 7.48 -6.73
CA TYR A 33 3.85 7.63 -5.99
C TYR A 33 3.96 8.98 -5.29
N THR A 34 3.60 10.07 -5.98
CA THR A 34 3.65 11.44 -5.41
C THR A 34 2.79 11.55 -4.17
N ARG A 35 1.61 10.93 -4.19
CA ARG A 35 0.66 10.97 -3.09
C ARG A 35 1.07 10.06 -1.93
N PHE A 36 1.39 8.80 -2.21
CA PHE A 36 1.53 7.80 -1.16
C PHE A 36 2.97 7.42 -0.83
N GLY A 37 3.95 7.82 -1.64
CA GLY A 37 5.35 7.39 -1.54
C GLY A 37 5.96 7.68 -0.17
N ARG A 38 5.70 8.86 0.38
CA ARG A 38 6.19 9.24 1.72
C ARG A 38 5.58 8.36 2.82
N SER A 39 4.30 8.03 2.72
CA SER A 39 3.60 7.22 3.72
C SER A 39 4.11 5.78 3.71
N VAL A 40 4.23 5.19 2.51
CA VAL A 40 4.81 3.84 2.32
C VAL A 40 6.27 3.79 2.83
N TYR A 41 7.09 4.78 2.46
CA TYR A 41 8.46 4.87 2.94
C TYR A 41 8.54 4.97 4.47
N THR A 42 7.67 5.77 5.08
CA THR A 42 7.62 5.93 6.54
C THR A 42 7.24 4.62 7.24
N VAL A 43 6.31 3.85 6.67
CA VAL A 43 5.96 2.51 7.15
C VAL A 43 7.17 1.57 7.06
N GLY A 44 7.83 1.53 5.89
CA GLY A 44 9.03 0.72 5.69
C GLY A 44 10.14 1.07 6.67
N LEU A 45 10.42 2.37 6.87
CA LEU A 45 11.45 2.84 7.79
C LEU A 45 11.14 2.43 9.25
N ARG A 46 9.88 2.51 9.67
CA ARG A 46 9.46 2.12 11.03
C ARG A 46 9.56 0.63 11.27
N LEU A 47 9.24 -0.19 10.26
CA LEU A 47 9.20 -1.65 10.40
C LEU A 47 10.57 -2.30 10.19
N LEU A 48 11.30 -1.86 9.16
CA LEU A 48 12.57 -2.46 8.74
C LEU A 48 13.80 -1.79 9.39
N GLY A 49 13.66 -0.56 9.89
CA GLY A 49 14.72 0.13 10.65
C GLY A 49 15.93 0.60 9.83
N SER A 50 15.92 0.42 8.51
CA SER A 50 16.96 0.88 7.58
C SER A 50 16.36 1.71 6.45
N ALA A 51 17.04 2.80 6.09
CA ALA A 51 16.66 3.64 4.96
C ALA A 51 16.71 2.86 3.63
N GLU A 52 17.75 2.06 3.43
CA GLU A 52 17.93 1.24 2.23
C GLU A 52 16.77 0.24 2.05
N SER A 53 16.46 -0.51 3.11
CA SER A 53 15.35 -1.47 3.08
C SER A 53 14.00 -0.80 2.91
N ALA A 54 13.83 0.42 3.42
CA ALA A 54 12.60 1.20 3.25
C ALA A 54 12.43 1.71 1.81
N GLU A 55 13.50 2.15 1.15
CA GLU A 55 13.48 2.56 -0.26
C GLU A 55 13.14 1.37 -1.17
N GLU A 56 13.79 0.23 -0.94
CA GLU A 56 13.54 -0.99 -1.70
C GLU A 56 12.09 -1.47 -1.49
N LEU A 57 11.61 -1.52 -0.24
CA LEU A 57 10.22 -1.85 0.06
C LEU A 57 9.26 -0.90 -0.67
N THR A 58 9.56 0.40 -0.67
CA THR A 58 8.71 1.41 -1.31
C THR A 58 8.58 1.10 -2.80
N GLN A 59 9.68 0.88 -3.50
CA GLN A 59 9.68 0.52 -4.92
C GLN A 59 8.85 -0.75 -5.17
N ASP A 60 9.09 -1.78 -4.37
CA ASP A 60 8.38 -3.05 -4.46
C ASP A 60 6.87 -2.94 -4.25
N VAL A 61 6.44 -2.08 -3.32
CA VAL A 61 5.03 -1.81 -3.05
C VAL A 61 4.35 -1.19 -4.26
N PHE A 62 4.96 -0.19 -4.90
CA PHE A 62 4.39 0.44 -6.09
C PHE A 62 4.37 -0.52 -7.29
N LEU A 63 5.39 -1.36 -7.43
CA LEU A 63 5.38 -2.44 -8.43
C LEU A 63 4.28 -3.47 -8.16
N ALA A 64 4.06 -3.84 -6.89
CA ALA A 64 2.98 -4.75 -6.50
C ALA A 64 1.60 -4.11 -6.71
N ALA A 65 1.45 -2.82 -6.38
CA ALA A 65 0.23 -2.06 -6.63
C ALA A 65 -0.10 -2.01 -8.12
N TRP A 66 0.88 -1.74 -8.98
CA TRP A 66 0.68 -1.77 -10.43
C TRP A 66 0.20 -3.14 -10.91
N ARG A 67 0.87 -4.24 -10.50
CA ARG A 67 0.46 -5.61 -10.87
C ARG A 67 -0.94 -5.99 -10.37
N LYS A 68 -1.37 -5.43 -9.24
CA LYS A 68 -2.67 -5.73 -8.63
C LYS A 68 -3.74 -4.69 -8.95
N ALA A 69 -3.42 -3.65 -9.74
CA ALA A 69 -4.30 -2.50 -9.94
C ALA A 69 -5.67 -2.89 -10.50
N ALA A 70 -5.71 -3.90 -11.38
CA ALA A 70 -6.96 -4.41 -11.97
C ALA A 70 -7.92 -5.06 -10.95
N ARG A 71 -7.45 -5.35 -9.74
CA ARG A 71 -8.26 -5.95 -8.66
C ARG A 71 -8.74 -4.92 -7.64
N PHE A 72 -8.27 -3.67 -7.75
CA PHE A 72 -8.74 -2.61 -6.88
C PHE A 72 -10.16 -2.20 -7.26
N ASP A 73 -10.98 -2.02 -6.23
CA ASP A 73 -12.36 -1.56 -6.32
C ASP A 73 -12.59 -0.52 -5.23
N ALA A 74 -12.81 0.72 -5.64
CA ALA A 74 -12.99 1.85 -4.74
C ALA A 74 -14.28 1.78 -3.90
N GLU A 75 -15.23 0.92 -4.26
CA GLU A 75 -16.45 0.69 -3.47
C GLU A 75 -16.19 -0.26 -2.29
N ARG A 76 -15.11 -1.07 -2.36
CA ARG A 76 -14.76 -2.05 -1.32
C ARG A 76 -13.76 -1.51 -0.31
N GLY A 77 -13.13 -0.38 -0.59
CA GLY A 77 -12.19 0.23 0.33
C GLY A 77 -11.37 1.35 -0.29
N ARG A 78 -10.77 2.16 0.57
CA ARG A 78 -9.92 3.29 0.19
C ARG A 78 -8.61 2.81 -0.43
N LEU A 79 -8.14 3.53 -1.45
CA LEU A 79 -6.84 3.27 -2.09
C LEU A 79 -5.67 3.35 -1.09
N SER A 80 -5.73 4.28 -0.15
CA SER A 80 -4.73 4.43 0.92
C SER A 80 -4.65 3.18 1.79
N THR A 81 -5.77 2.66 2.27
CA THR A 81 -5.83 1.45 3.10
C THR A 81 -5.27 0.24 2.35
N TRP A 82 -5.70 0.06 1.10
CA TRP A 82 -5.24 -1.04 0.26
C TRP A 82 -3.72 -1.01 0.02
N LEU A 83 -3.17 0.17 -0.28
CA LEU A 83 -1.73 0.34 -0.51
C LEU A 83 -0.90 0.14 0.77
N MET A 84 -1.39 0.63 1.91
CA MET A 84 -0.75 0.45 3.21
C MET A 84 -0.77 -1.02 3.65
N ALA A 85 -1.83 -1.77 3.33
CA ALA A 85 -1.89 -3.21 3.56
C ALA A 85 -0.83 -3.96 2.75
N ILE A 86 -0.62 -3.59 1.46
CA ILE A 86 0.47 -4.14 0.64
C ILE A 86 1.83 -3.86 1.31
N ALA A 87 2.08 -2.61 1.70
CA ALA A 87 3.34 -2.20 2.34
C ALA A 87 3.62 -2.96 3.64
N HIS A 88 2.62 -3.04 4.51
CA HIS A 88 2.74 -3.73 5.79
C HIS A 88 3.03 -5.23 5.60
N ASN A 89 2.27 -5.91 4.73
CA ASN A 89 2.45 -7.34 4.48
C ASN A 89 3.86 -7.63 3.96
N MET A 90 4.33 -6.86 2.98
CA MET A 90 5.68 -7.03 2.43
C MET A 90 6.78 -6.75 3.47
N ALA A 91 6.60 -5.75 4.33
CA ALA A 91 7.56 -5.46 5.40
C ALA A 91 7.60 -6.58 6.45
N VAL A 92 6.45 -7.09 6.88
CA VAL A 92 6.35 -8.22 7.82
C VAL A 92 7.00 -9.46 7.23
N ASP A 93 6.81 -9.69 5.94
CA ASP A 93 7.38 -10.83 5.25
C ASP A 93 8.90 -10.74 5.22
N ARG A 94 9.48 -9.57 4.89
CA ARG A 94 10.93 -9.34 4.97
C ARG A 94 11.48 -9.58 6.38
N LEU A 95 10.83 -9.03 7.41
CA LEU A 95 11.22 -9.26 8.82
C LEU A 95 11.20 -10.73 9.22
N ARG A 96 10.24 -11.52 8.70
CA ARG A 96 10.17 -12.96 8.96
C ARG A 96 11.34 -13.71 8.33
N HIS A 97 11.77 -13.32 7.13
CA HIS A 97 12.91 -13.93 6.45
C HIS A 97 14.23 -13.60 7.16
N GLU A 98 14.42 -12.35 7.58
CA GLU A 98 15.64 -11.92 8.29
C GLU A 98 15.83 -12.58 9.66
N ARG A 99 14.73 -12.87 10.37
CA ARG A 99 14.75 -13.48 11.72
C ARG A 99 14.94 -15.00 11.73
N GLY A 100 15.16 -15.64 10.58
CA GLY A 100 15.65 -17.02 10.51
C GLY A 100 14.59 -18.13 10.61
N ALA A 101 13.33 -17.90 10.25
CA ALA A 101 12.34 -18.97 10.19
C ALA A 101 12.20 -19.52 8.76
N GLY A 102 12.67 -20.75 8.55
CA GLY A 102 12.51 -21.53 7.32
C GLY A 102 11.06 -21.81 6.94
N ARG A 103 10.39 -20.81 6.36
CA ARG A 103 9.14 -20.95 5.62
C ARG A 103 9.41 -20.48 4.18
N PRO A 104 8.96 -21.21 3.14
CA PRO A 104 9.20 -20.80 1.76
C PRO A 104 8.66 -19.38 1.51
N PRO A 105 9.24 -18.64 0.55
CA PRO A 105 8.83 -17.28 0.25
C PRO A 105 7.32 -17.23 0.14
N LEU A 106 6.72 -16.21 0.76
CA LEU A 106 5.32 -15.91 0.55
C LEU A 106 5.15 -15.59 -0.93
N VAL A 107 4.78 -16.64 -1.67
CA VAL A 107 4.12 -16.52 -2.95
C VAL A 107 3.03 -15.50 -2.71
N LEU A 108 3.00 -14.46 -3.54
CA LEU A 108 1.91 -13.48 -3.59
C LEU A 108 0.62 -14.29 -3.82
N VAL A 109 0.02 -14.77 -2.73
CA VAL A 109 -1.25 -15.47 -2.78
C VAL A 109 -2.27 -14.43 -3.20
N ASP A 110 -3.03 -14.85 -4.20
CA ASP A 110 -4.03 -14.09 -4.93
C ASP A 110 -5.05 -13.37 -4.00
N GLU A 111 -5.17 -13.82 -2.76
CA GLU A 111 -6.07 -13.29 -1.75
C GLU A 111 -5.30 -12.49 -0.69
N LEU A 112 -5.28 -11.17 -0.84
CA LEU A 112 -5.28 -10.30 0.33
C LEU A 112 -6.66 -10.47 0.98
N PRO A 113 -6.76 -10.69 2.30
CA PRO A 113 -8.05 -10.52 2.97
C PRO A 113 -8.55 -9.11 2.65
N GLU A 114 -9.82 -9.02 2.25
CA GLU A 114 -10.48 -7.73 2.06
C GLU A 114 -10.21 -6.88 3.30
N PRO A 115 -9.83 -5.60 3.14
CA PRO A 115 -9.68 -4.73 4.30
C PRO A 115 -10.99 -4.79 5.08
N ASP A 116 -10.90 -5.23 6.34
CA ASP A 116 -12.02 -5.21 7.26
C ASP A 116 -12.51 -3.76 7.33
N PRO A 117 -13.80 -3.47 7.04
CA PRO A 117 -14.33 -2.11 7.06
C PRO A 117 -14.27 -1.45 8.45
N THR A 118 -13.77 -2.14 9.48
CA THR A 118 -13.77 -1.69 10.87
C THR A 118 -12.53 -0.89 11.30
N ASP A 119 -11.85 -0.16 10.41
CA ASP A 119 -11.07 1.03 10.83
C ASP A 119 -12.05 2.21 11.09
N GLU A 120 -13.06 1.93 11.92
CA GLU A 120 -14.05 2.87 12.45
C GLU A 120 -13.38 3.72 13.54
N GLU A 121 -13.18 5.00 13.22
CA GLU A 121 -13.83 6.08 13.96
C GLU A 121 -13.70 6.19 15.50
N ASP A 122 -12.65 5.68 16.16
CA ASP A 122 -12.55 5.77 17.64
C ASP A 122 -11.28 6.45 18.20
N ALA A 123 -10.95 7.65 17.70
CA ALA A 123 -9.88 8.47 18.32
C ALA A 123 -10.17 9.98 18.41
N LEU A 124 -11.45 10.40 18.43
CA LEU A 124 -11.85 11.77 18.77
C LEU A 124 -13.12 11.80 19.63
N VAL A 125 -13.08 11.14 20.81
CA VAL A 125 -13.85 11.60 21.98
C VAL A 125 -13.01 11.39 23.24
N GLN A 126 -12.23 12.40 23.60
CA GLN A 126 -12.31 13.09 24.90
C GLN A 126 -11.52 14.39 24.86
#